data_AF-A0A374VU35-F1
#
_entry.id   AF-A0A374VU35-F1
#
_cell.length_a   1.000
_cell.length_b   1.000
_cell.length_c   1.000
_cell.angle_alpha   90.00
_cell.angle_beta   90.00
_cell.angle_gamma   90.00
#
_symmetry.space_group_name_H-M   'P 1'
#
loop_
_entity.id
_entity.type
_entity.pdbx_description
1 polymer ?
#
loop_
_entity_poly.entity_id
_entity_poly.type
_entity_poly.pdbx_seq_one_letter_code
_entity_poly.pdbx_strand_id
1 'polypeptide(L)'
;MTQERKNAIVDDIMALLIQLTDEEAVTETKAKPVEMLTIKECTELIKGLSEHTVRQLVAQGKVKYIRTGQGKHGKILVNKEDLVHLFA
;
A
#
# COMPACT_ATOMS: atom_id res chain seq x y z
N MET A 1 19.45 -47.28 -5.05
CA MET A 1 19.64 -45.87 -5.49
C MET A 1 21.12 -45.59 -5.57
N THR A 2 21.65 -45.32 -6.77
CA THR A 2 23.07 -44.95 -6.97
C THR A 2 23.33 -43.55 -6.43
N GLN A 3 24.57 -43.25 -6.01
CA GLN A 3 24.93 -41.92 -5.47
C GLN A 3 24.67 -40.81 -6.49
N GLU A 4 24.92 -41.08 -7.77
CA GLU A 4 24.62 -40.17 -8.88
C GLU A 4 23.15 -39.77 -8.93
N ARG A 5 22.24 -40.74 -8.72
CA ARG A 5 20.80 -40.48 -8.71
C ARG A 5 20.35 -39.71 -7.48
N LYS A 6 21.05 -39.85 -6.35
CA LYS A 6 20.81 -39.03 -5.16
C LYS A 6 21.26 -37.58 -5.38
N ASN A 7 22.42 -37.38 -6.00
CA ASN A 7 22.94 -36.06 -6.30
C ASN A 7 22.04 -35.30 -7.29
N ALA A 8 21.58 -35.97 -8.35
CA ALA A 8 20.63 -35.38 -9.30
C ALA A 8 19.33 -34.91 -8.63
N ILE A 9 18.78 -35.71 -7.70
CA ILE A 9 17.57 -35.33 -6.95
C ILE A 9 17.85 -34.11 -6.04
N VAL A 10 19.03 -34.02 -5.44
CA VAL A 10 19.41 -32.87 -4.62
C VAL A 10 19.55 -31.61 -5.46
N ASP A 11 20.15 -31.71 -6.65
CA ASP A 11 20.30 -30.58 -7.58
C ASP A 11 18.93 -30.08 -8.07
N ASP A 12 18.02 -30.99 -8.41
CA ASP A 12 16.65 -30.66 -8.81
C ASP A 12 15.87 -29.96 -7.67
N ILE A 13 16.02 -30.42 -6.43
CA ILE A 13 15.40 -29.79 -5.25
C ILE A 13 15.98 -28.40 -5.01
N MET A 14 17.30 -28.22 -5.15
CA MET A 14 17.93 -26.92 -5.01
C MET A 14 17.46 -25.93 -6.08
N ALA A 15 17.32 -26.37 -7.33
CA ALA A 15 16.79 -25.54 -8.41
C ALA A 15 15.34 -25.09 -8.12
N LEU A 16 14.49 -26.01 -7.65
CA LEU A 16 13.11 -25.69 -7.27
C LEU A 16 13.04 -24.75 -6.06
N LEU A 17 13.92 -24.93 -5.06
CA LEU A 17 14.00 -24.02 -3.91
C LEU A 17 14.43 -22.62 -4.34
N ILE A 18 15.46 -22.51 -5.19
CA ILE A 18 15.91 -21.23 -5.76
C ILE A 18 14.76 -20.56 -6.51
N GLN A 19 14.02 -21.30 -7.32
CA GLN A 19 12.90 -20.76 -8.11
C GLN A 19 11.74 -20.26 -7.24
N LEU A 20 11.49 -20.90 -6.10
CA LEU A 20 10.50 -20.46 -5.11
C LEU A 20 11.01 -19.30 -4.26
N THR A 21 12.32 -19.19 -4.02
CA THR A 21 12.93 -18.04 -3.33
C THR A 21 13.25 -16.88 -4.26
N ASP A 22 13.32 -17.05 -5.57
CA ASP A 22 13.46 -15.95 -6.53
C ASP A 22 12.12 -15.21 -6.72
N GLU A 23 11.00 -15.81 -6.27
CA GLU A 23 9.75 -15.08 -6.01
C GLU A 23 9.84 -14.23 -4.73
N GLU A 24 10.89 -14.43 -3.91
CA GLU A 24 11.39 -13.45 -2.94
C GLU A 24 12.38 -12.48 -3.62
N ALA A 25 11.96 -11.91 -4.75
CA ALA A 25 11.89 -10.47 -4.74
C ALA A 25 10.91 -10.05 -3.62
N VAL A 26 11.35 -10.20 -2.36
CA VAL A 26 11.23 -9.14 -1.38
C VAL A 26 11.96 -7.99 -2.04
N THR A 27 11.28 -7.37 -3.01
CA THR A 27 11.23 -5.94 -3.08
C THR A 27 11.05 -5.58 -1.61
N GLU A 28 12.16 -5.15 -1.00
CA GLU A 28 12.10 -3.95 -0.22
C GLU A 28 11.22 -3.04 -1.07
N THR A 29 9.91 -3.12 -0.83
CA THR A 29 8.98 -2.10 -1.24
C THR A 29 9.60 -0.94 -0.52
N LYS A 30 10.48 -0.21 -1.21
CA LYS A 30 10.94 1.12 -0.85
C LYS A 30 9.62 1.78 -0.56
N ALA A 31 9.25 1.81 0.72
CA ALA A 31 7.88 2.08 1.11
C ALA A 31 7.63 3.41 0.46
N LYS A 32 6.76 3.42 -0.56
CA LYS A 32 6.59 4.63 -1.38
C LYS A 32 6.35 5.73 -0.36
N PRO A 33 7.05 6.87 -0.49
CA PRO A 33 6.95 7.92 0.51
C PRO A 33 5.48 8.17 0.77
N VAL A 34 5.06 8.02 2.03
CA VAL A 34 3.64 8.08 2.39
C VAL A 34 3.15 9.49 2.11
N GLU A 35 2.43 9.66 1.01
CA GLU A 35 1.88 10.94 0.60
C GLU A 35 0.57 11.20 1.34
N MET A 36 0.60 12.19 2.21
CA MET A 36 -0.56 12.63 2.98
C MET A 36 -1.09 13.93 2.39
N LEU A 37 -2.36 13.94 2.01
CA LEU A 37 -3.03 15.08 1.40
C LEU A 37 -3.97 15.76 2.37
N THR A 38 -3.99 17.09 2.35
CA THR A 38 -5.04 17.86 3.01
C THR A 38 -6.37 17.72 2.27
N ILE A 39 -7.47 18.06 2.93
CA ILE A 39 -8.81 18.03 2.31
C ILE A 39 -8.87 18.84 1.01
N LYS A 40 -8.16 19.98 0.92
CA LYS A 40 -8.13 20.81 -0.29
C LYS A 40 -7.43 20.09 -1.44
N GLU A 41 -6.27 19.52 -1.18
CA GLU A 41 -5.52 18.76 -2.18
C GLU A 41 -6.27 17.50 -2.63
N CYS A 42 -7.08 16.88 -1.75
CA CYS A 42 -7.96 15.76 -2.13
C CYS A 42 -8.99 16.18 -3.19
N THR A 43 -9.56 17.38 -3.07
CA THR A 43 -10.55 17.91 -4.05
C THR A 43 -9.90 18.30 -5.38
N GLU A 44 -8.62 18.67 -5.36
CA GLU A 44 -7.84 18.95 -6.58
C GLU A 44 -7.43 17.65 -7.30
N LEU A 45 -7.13 16.60 -6.53
CA LEU A 45 -6.74 15.30 -7.06
C LEU A 45 -7.89 14.60 -7.78
N ILE A 46 -9.10 14.62 -7.20
CA ILE A 46 -10.29 13.96 -7.75
C ILE A 46 -11.30 15.01 -8.16
N LYS A 47 -11.36 15.29 -9.47
CA LYS A 47 -12.32 16.24 -10.04
C LYS A 47 -13.75 15.81 -9.72
N GLY A 48 -14.52 16.72 -9.11
CA GLY A 48 -15.91 16.49 -8.72
C GLY A 48 -16.12 16.12 -7.25
N LEU A 49 -15.05 15.92 -6.47
CA LEU A 49 -15.16 15.77 -5.02
C LEU A 49 -15.24 17.14 -4.33
N SER A 50 -16.22 17.31 -3.44
CA SER A 50 -16.32 18.50 -2.58
C SER A 50 -15.57 18.30 -1.26
N GLU A 51 -15.09 19.39 -0.64
CA GLU A 51 -14.45 19.30 0.69
C GLU A 51 -15.38 18.67 1.74
N HIS A 52 -16.69 18.93 1.62
CA HIS A 52 -17.69 18.36 2.53
C HIS A 52 -17.77 16.84 2.36
N THR A 53 -17.75 16.35 1.11
CA THR A 53 -17.74 14.92 0.81
C THR A 53 -16.50 14.25 1.38
N VAL A 54 -15.30 14.84 1.23
CA VAL A 54 -14.06 14.31 1.83
C VAL A 54 -14.20 14.18 3.35
N ARG A 55 -14.76 15.20 4.02
CA ARG A 55 -15.01 15.15 5.47
C ARG A 55 -15.98 14.05 5.86
N GLN A 56 -17.02 13.80 5.07
CA GLN A 56 -17.93 12.69 5.31
C GLN A 56 -17.25 11.34 5.14
N LEU A 57 -16.40 11.17 4.11
CA LEU A 57 -15.65 9.92 3.92
C LEU A 57 -14.72 9.60 5.09
N VAL A 58 -14.05 10.64 5.61
CA VAL A 58 -13.21 10.56 6.82
C VAL A 58 -14.06 10.21 8.05
N ALA A 59 -15.20 10.87 8.25
CA ALA A 59 -16.09 10.59 9.38
C ALA A 59 -16.72 9.19 9.33
N GLN A 60 -16.96 8.68 8.12
CA GLN A 60 -17.44 7.31 7.88
C GLN A 60 -16.32 6.26 8.00
N GLY A 61 -15.05 6.67 8.16
CA GLY A 61 -13.92 5.76 8.28
C GLY A 61 -13.56 5.02 6.99
N LYS A 62 -14.01 5.54 5.83
CA LYS A 62 -13.78 4.90 4.51
C LYS A 62 -12.37 5.12 3.97
N VAL A 63 -11.64 6.07 4.54
CA VAL A 63 -10.27 6.40 4.14
C VAL A 63 -9.42 6.61 5.39
N LYS A 64 -8.18 6.12 5.36
CA LYS A 64 -7.17 6.32 6.40
C LYS A 64 -6.78 7.79 6.48
N TYR A 65 -6.85 8.33 7.69
CA TYR A 65 -6.56 9.74 7.95
C TYR A 65 -5.82 9.92 9.28
N ILE A 66 -5.11 11.04 9.38
CA ILE A 66 -4.47 11.53 10.59
C ILE A 66 -5.03 12.91 10.89
N ARG A 67 -5.38 13.15 12.15
CA ARG A 67 -5.78 14.46 12.64
C ARG A 67 -4.60 15.09 13.38
N THR A 68 -4.07 16.18 12.86
CA THR A 68 -2.87 16.83 13.43
C THR A 68 -3.19 17.86 14.51
N GLY A 69 -4.47 18.20 14.72
CA GLY A 69 -4.91 19.15 15.75
C GLY A 69 -5.96 18.58 16.71
N GLN A 70 -5.87 18.96 17.99
CA GLN A 70 -6.74 18.46 19.07
C GLN A 70 -8.17 19.06 19.06
N GLY A 71 -8.41 20.13 18.29
CA GLY A 71 -9.70 20.83 18.25
C GLY A 71 -10.63 20.41 17.09
N LYS A 72 -11.90 20.85 17.15
CA LYS A 72 -12.93 20.61 16.11
C LYS A 72 -12.49 21.04 14.70
N HIS A 73 -11.64 22.05 14.61
CA HIS A 73 -11.08 22.60 13.37
C HIS A 73 -9.65 22.11 13.06
N GLY A 74 -9.16 21.08 13.75
CA GLY A 74 -7.85 20.48 13.46
C GLY A 74 -7.73 20.05 11.99
N LYS A 75 -6.53 20.20 11.43
CA LYS A 75 -6.24 19.76 10.07
C LYS A 75 -6.38 18.24 9.99
N ILE A 76 -6.91 17.79 8.86
CA ILE A 76 -7.07 16.38 8.51
C ILE A 76 -6.15 16.13 7.32
N LEU A 77 -5.30 15.12 7.47
CA LEU A 77 -4.43 14.59 6.44
C LEU A 77 -4.93 13.21 6.07
N VAL A 78 -5.16 12.97 4.78
CA VAL A 78 -5.71 11.73 4.23
C VAL A 78 -4.61 11.04 3.43
N ASN A 79 -4.50 9.72 3.53
CA ASN A 79 -3.54 8.98 2.70
C ASN A 79 -3.99 9.02 1.23
N LYS A 80 -3.09 9.44 0.34
CA LYS A 80 -3.38 9.56 -1.10
C LYS A 80 -3.74 8.23 -1.75
N GLU A 81 -3.00 7.17 -1.44
CA GLU A 81 -3.19 5.86 -2.07
C GLU A 81 -4.57 5.30 -1.76
N ASP A 82 -5.00 5.43 -0.51
CA ASP A 82 -6.30 4.94 -0.04
C ASP A 82 -7.45 5.75 -0.64
N LEU A 83 -7.27 7.07 -0.80
CA LEU A 83 -8.24 7.91 -1.49
C LEU A 83 -8.35 7.51 -2.97
N VAL A 84 -7.23 7.30 -3.67
CA VAL A 84 -7.26 6.91 -5.09
C VAL A 84 -7.85 5.51 -5.25
N HIS A 85 -7.50 4.55 -4.40
CA HIS A 85 -8.04 3.18 -4.46
C HIS A 85 -9.57 3.15 -4.27
N LEU A 86 -10.16 4.13 -3.60
CA LEU A 86 -11.62 4.18 -3.42
C LEU A 86 -12.37 4.63 -4.70
N PHE A 87 -11.70 5.32 -5.62
CA PHE A 87 -12.30 5.91 -6.82
C PHE A 87 -11.68 5.40 -8.15
N ALA A 88 -10.61 4.61 -8.09
CA ALA A 88 -9.99 3.92 -9.24
C ALA A 88 -10.69 2.59 -9.51
#